data_AF-A0A6G1DRP5-F1
#
_entry.id   AF-A0A6G1DRP5-F1
#
_cell.length_a   1.000
_cell.length_b   1.000
_cell.length_c   1.000
_cell.angle_alpha   90.00
_cell.angle_beta   90.00
_cell.angle_gamma   90.00
#
_symmetry.space_group_name_H-M   'P 1'
#
loop_
_entity.id
_entity.type
_entity.pdbx_description
1 polymer ?
#
loop_
_entity_poly.entity_id
_entity_poly.type
_entity_poly.pdbx_seq_one_letter_code
_entity_poly.pdbx_strand_id
1 'polypeptide(L)'
;MGKKSLLATRLLCWCSLVVVVFLLLLLTAPALALPLCTDSRAPVALNGTLSFCGGNGGTSCCGAAADAALRKQFEAMNVSDAACAGVVKSVLCAKCNPYSAELFNSSSKIRTVPVLCNGLSSASSAQSKDSTQNYCKLVWETCKNVTILDSPFQLPLQGGAGLPSSSSKLTDVWQSESDFCTSFGGSSDNQSVCLNGNEVSFSSTEPSPTSKGICLERIGNGSYLNMAPHPDGSNRVFLSSQAGKIWLATVPEQGSGGILQLDEASPFLDLSDEVHFDSQFGLMGIAFHPKFATNGRFFVSYNCDRTQSPNCAGRCSCNSDINCDPSKLGTDNGAQPCQYQVVVSEYSAKVSSSNVSEATSANPSELRRIFTMGLPYTAHHGGQILFGPTDGYMYLMMGDGGNKGDPFNFSQNKKSLLGKIMRLDVDGVQSKSQIANLSLWGNYSIPKDNPFTDDSDLQPEIWALGLRNPWRCSFDSDRPSYFYCADVGQVVSEILASMNHFILSSRCDITYLSIFSSLQLSSALLISATDLDLDMVMHSIF
;
A
#
# COMPACT_ATOMS: atom_id res chain seq x y z
N MET A 1 5.93 -42.01 47.52
CA MET A 1 5.85 -41.35 46.19
C MET A 1 5.33 -39.90 46.20
N GLY A 2 4.89 -39.30 47.31
CA GLY A 2 4.23 -37.98 47.29
C GLY A 2 5.10 -36.70 47.24
N LYS A 3 6.37 -36.73 47.72
CA LYS A 3 7.19 -35.50 47.82
C LYS A 3 7.82 -35.03 46.50
N LYS A 4 8.02 -35.91 45.51
CA LYS A 4 8.61 -35.55 44.21
C LYS A 4 7.62 -34.86 43.27
N SER A 5 6.32 -35.18 43.39
CA SER A 5 5.26 -34.59 42.58
C SER A 5 5.04 -33.10 42.91
N LEU A 6 4.99 -32.76 44.21
CA LEU A 6 4.74 -31.37 44.65
C LEU A 6 5.87 -30.39 44.28
N LEU A 7 7.12 -30.87 44.21
CA LEU A 7 8.27 -30.06 43.84
C LEU A 7 8.27 -29.75 42.33
N ALA A 8 7.85 -30.71 41.50
CA ALA A 8 7.74 -30.52 40.05
C ALA A 8 6.64 -29.50 39.70
N THR A 9 5.49 -29.55 40.37
CA THR A 9 4.39 -28.60 40.13
C THR A 9 4.77 -27.17 40.53
N ARG A 10 5.56 -27.01 41.61
CA ARG A 10 6.04 -25.69 42.04
C ARG A 10 7.10 -25.12 41.08
N LEU A 11 7.98 -25.95 40.53
CA LEU A 11 8.94 -25.51 39.49
C LEU A 11 8.25 -25.09 38.20
N LEU A 12 7.23 -25.83 37.76
CA LEU A 12 6.44 -25.51 36.57
C LEU A 12 5.71 -24.16 36.73
N CYS A 13 5.11 -23.93 37.89
CA CYS A 13 4.40 -22.68 38.18
C CYS A 13 5.34 -21.46 38.23
N TRP A 14 6.56 -21.65 38.77
CA TRP A 14 7.57 -20.58 38.81
C TRP A 14 8.14 -20.29 37.42
N CYS A 15 8.34 -21.30 36.57
CA CYS A 15 8.74 -21.11 35.18
C CYS A 15 7.66 -20.36 34.38
N SER A 16 6.38 -20.70 34.56
CA SER A 16 5.28 -19.97 33.91
C SER A 16 5.20 -18.51 34.35
N LEU A 17 5.42 -18.21 35.63
CA LEU A 17 5.40 -16.83 36.13
C LEU A 17 6.55 -15.99 35.54
N VAL A 18 7.74 -16.57 35.44
CA VAL A 18 8.91 -15.90 34.84
C VAL A 18 8.68 -15.62 33.35
N VAL A 19 8.08 -16.58 32.62
CA VAL A 19 7.72 -16.40 31.20
C VAL A 19 6.69 -15.28 31.01
N VAL A 20 5.68 -15.19 31.88
CA VAL A 20 4.65 -14.14 31.82
C VAL A 20 5.23 -12.75 32.11
N VAL A 21 6.12 -12.63 33.10
CA VAL A 21 6.79 -11.35 33.41
C VAL A 21 7.73 -10.92 32.27
N PHE A 22 8.40 -11.88 31.63
CA PHE A 22 9.25 -11.60 30.46
C PHE A 22 8.44 -11.14 29.25
N LEU A 23 7.25 -11.72 29.02
CA LEU A 23 6.31 -11.30 27.99
C LEU A 23 5.70 -9.91 28.25
N LEU A 24 5.48 -9.54 29.51
CA LEU A 24 4.98 -8.21 29.89
C LEU A 24 6.02 -7.10 29.72
N LEU A 25 7.31 -7.40 29.93
CA LEU A 25 8.41 -6.46 29.68
C LEU A 25 8.67 -6.21 28.18
N LEU A 26 8.22 -7.10 27.30
CA LEU A 26 8.29 -6.94 25.84
C LEU A 26 7.18 -6.04 25.26
N LEU A 27 6.17 -5.66 26.06
CA LEU A 27 4.97 -4.94 25.60
C LEU A 27 5.06 -3.40 25.72
N THR A 28 6.15 -2.82 26.25
CA THR A 28 6.24 -1.38 26.57
C THR A 28 7.27 -0.58 25.75
N ALA A 29 7.57 -0.97 24.51
CA ALA A 29 8.36 -0.12 23.60
C ALA A 29 7.43 0.67 22.65
N PRO A 30 7.42 2.02 22.68
CA PRO A 30 6.71 2.81 21.68
C PRO A 30 7.37 2.65 20.31
N ALA A 31 6.59 2.33 19.28
CA ALA A 31 7.05 2.27 17.90
C ALA A 31 7.07 3.69 17.30
N LEU A 32 8.24 4.31 17.27
CA LEU A 32 8.54 5.37 16.30
C LEU A 32 8.84 4.68 14.96
N ALA A 33 8.44 5.27 13.83
CA ALA A 33 8.92 4.81 12.52
C ALA A 33 10.45 4.97 12.52
N LEU A 34 11.14 3.85 12.67
CA LEU A 34 12.59 3.81 12.75
C LEU A 34 13.18 3.73 11.34
N PRO A 35 14.40 4.23 11.16
CA PRO A 35 15.17 3.98 9.95
C PRO A 35 15.21 2.47 9.66
N LEU A 36 15.29 2.04 8.39
CA LEU A 36 15.37 0.62 8.01
C LEU A 36 16.67 0.32 7.27
N CYS A 37 17.24 -0.85 7.53
CA CYS A 37 18.39 -1.37 6.81
C CYS A 37 18.00 -1.85 5.41
N THR A 38 18.99 -2.05 4.54
CA THR A 38 18.77 -2.59 3.18
C THR A 38 18.26 -4.03 3.16
N ASP A 39 18.30 -4.71 4.30
CA ASP A 39 17.73 -6.05 4.53
C ASP A 39 16.44 -6.01 5.38
N SER A 40 15.82 -4.83 5.46
CA SER A 40 14.54 -4.58 6.15
C SER A 40 14.58 -4.79 7.68
N ARG A 41 15.76 -4.92 8.30
CA ARG A 41 15.91 -4.95 9.76
C ARG A 41 16.00 -3.54 10.35
N ALA A 42 15.68 -3.40 11.63
CA ALA A 42 15.90 -2.16 12.36
C ALA A 42 17.41 -1.94 12.62
N PRO A 43 17.92 -0.70 12.50
CA PRO A 43 19.29 -0.36 12.85
C PRO A 43 19.52 -0.49 14.35
N VAL A 44 20.74 -0.89 14.70
CA VAL A 44 21.18 -1.13 16.07
C VAL A 44 21.73 0.17 16.65
N ALA A 45 21.37 0.47 17.90
CA ALA A 45 21.97 1.58 18.64
C ALA A 45 23.45 1.29 18.89
N LEU A 46 24.31 2.27 18.59
CA LEU A 46 25.76 2.10 18.75
C LEU A 46 26.23 2.75 20.06
N ASN A 47 27.05 2.03 20.83
CA ASN A 47 27.76 2.56 22.01
C ASN A 47 28.99 3.43 21.65
N GLY A 48 29.04 3.99 20.44
CA GLY A 48 30.16 4.74 19.88
C GLY A 48 30.04 4.91 18.37
N THR A 49 31.02 5.56 17.73
CA THR A 49 31.06 5.66 16.26
C THR A 49 31.71 4.41 15.66
N LEU A 50 31.18 3.95 14.52
CA LEU A 50 31.85 2.92 13.73
C LEU A 50 33.21 3.44 13.27
N SER A 51 34.23 2.63 13.49
CA SER A 51 35.63 2.99 13.24
C SER A 51 35.96 3.09 11.75
N PHE A 52 35.25 2.32 10.92
CA PHE A 52 35.51 2.24 9.49
C PHE A 52 34.42 2.95 8.68
N CYS A 53 33.15 2.56 8.82
CA CYS A 53 32.03 3.08 8.03
C CYS A 53 31.31 4.31 8.63
N GLY A 54 31.95 5.04 9.54
CA GLY A 54 31.31 6.08 10.36
C GLY A 54 30.56 7.17 9.59
N GLY A 55 29.31 7.40 10.00
CA GLY A 55 28.48 8.58 9.74
C GLY A 55 27.82 9.07 11.04
N ASN A 56 27.40 10.34 11.10
CA ASN A 56 26.92 10.99 12.32
C ASN A 56 25.68 10.30 12.93
N GLY A 57 25.80 9.83 14.18
CA GLY A 57 24.72 9.80 15.17
C GLY A 57 23.98 8.48 15.40
N GLY A 58 24.27 7.84 16.53
CA GLY A 58 23.33 7.05 17.36
C GLY A 58 22.91 5.64 16.89
N THR A 59 22.65 5.44 15.60
CA THR A 59 22.08 4.16 15.08
C THR A 59 22.70 3.75 13.74
N SER A 60 22.89 2.45 13.51
CA SER A 60 23.48 1.91 12.27
C SER A 60 23.03 0.48 11.97
N CYS A 61 23.03 0.10 10.70
CA CYS A 61 22.76 -1.27 10.26
C CYS A 61 23.91 -2.25 10.48
N CYS A 62 25.08 -1.76 10.90
CA CYS A 62 26.23 -2.58 11.27
C CYS A 62 26.58 -2.40 12.74
N GLY A 63 26.85 -3.50 13.44
CA GLY A 63 27.56 -3.47 14.72
C GLY A 63 29.08 -3.41 14.52
N ALA A 64 29.83 -3.23 15.62
CA ALA A 64 31.30 -3.13 15.59
C ALA A 64 31.99 -4.35 14.94
N ALA A 65 31.45 -5.56 15.13
CA ALA A 65 31.98 -6.77 14.49
C ALA A 65 31.77 -6.76 12.97
N ALA A 66 30.61 -6.29 12.49
CA ALA A 66 30.32 -6.17 11.08
C ALA A 66 31.13 -5.03 10.43
N ASP A 67 31.27 -3.90 11.11
CA ASP A 67 32.16 -2.79 10.70
C ASP A 67 33.63 -3.24 10.62
N ALA A 68 34.11 -3.99 11.62
CA ALA A 68 35.45 -4.56 11.61
C ALA A 68 35.63 -5.62 10.51
N ALA A 69 34.58 -6.40 10.20
CA ALA A 69 34.59 -7.35 9.10
C ALA A 69 34.64 -6.63 7.74
N LEU A 70 33.86 -5.57 7.55
CA LEU A 70 33.92 -4.71 6.35
C LEU A 70 35.28 -4.02 6.22
N ARG A 71 35.86 -3.55 7.34
CA ARG A 71 37.22 -3.01 7.36
C ARG A 71 38.25 -4.05 6.95
N LYS A 72 38.19 -5.25 7.53
CA LYS A 72 39.09 -6.35 7.19
C LYS A 72 38.92 -6.77 5.72
N GLN A 73 37.69 -6.77 5.23
CA GLN A 73 37.39 -7.04 3.82
C GLN A 73 38.03 -5.96 2.93
N PHE A 74 37.87 -4.69 3.27
CA PHE A 74 38.47 -3.57 2.54
C PHE A 74 40.01 -3.58 2.58
N GLU A 75 40.62 -3.86 3.73
CA GLU A 75 42.07 -3.98 3.87
C GLU A 75 42.61 -5.16 3.04
N ALA A 76 41.88 -6.29 3.01
CA ALA A 76 42.23 -7.43 2.17
C ALA A 76 42.16 -7.12 0.67
N MET A 77 41.33 -6.15 0.25
CA MET A 77 41.26 -5.70 -1.15
C MET A 77 42.52 -4.94 -1.62
N ASN A 78 43.36 -4.45 -0.70
CA ASN A 78 44.64 -3.78 -0.97
C ASN A 78 44.58 -2.73 -2.12
N VAL A 79 43.57 -1.87 -2.09
CA VAL A 79 43.35 -0.85 -3.12
C VAL A 79 44.37 0.28 -2.95
N SER A 80 45.35 0.36 -3.85
CA SER A 80 46.47 1.31 -3.74
C SER A 80 46.12 2.77 -4.02
N ASP A 81 45.10 3.00 -4.87
CA ASP A 81 44.67 4.35 -5.25
C ASP A 81 43.69 4.91 -4.22
N ALA A 82 43.99 6.08 -3.65
CA ALA A 82 43.22 6.67 -2.57
C ALA A 82 41.79 7.09 -2.98
N ALA A 83 41.59 7.50 -4.24
CA ALA A 83 40.27 7.89 -4.74
C ALA A 83 39.40 6.65 -4.94
N CYS A 84 39.95 5.60 -5.58
CA CYS A 84 39.24 4.33 -5.75
C CYS A 84 38.95 3.69 -4.38
N ALA A 85 39.92 3.70 -3.47
CA ALA A 85 39.76 3.22 -2.11
C ALA A 85 38.62 3.96 -1.37
N GLY A 86 38.48 5.27 -1.58
CA GLY A 86 37.37 6.05 -1.03
C GLY A 86 35.99 5.61 -1.55
N VAL A 87 35.87 5.37 -2.87
CA VAL A 87 34.63 4.91 -3.49
C VAL A 87 34.28 3.49 -3.07
N VAL A 88 35.24 2.56 -3.12
CA VAL A 88 35.06 1.16 -2.69
C VAL A 88 34.65 1.09 -1.22
N LYS A 89 35.27 1.90 -0.36
CA LYS A 89 34.87 2.03 1.04
C LYS A 89 33.42 2.49 1.16
N SER A 90 33.01 3.51 0.41
CA SER A 90 31.64 4.02 0.43
C SER A 90 30.60 2.98 -0.02
N VAL A 91 30.92 2.16 -1.04
CA VAL A 91 30.08 1.02 -1.48
C VAL A 91 29.89 0.02 -0.34
N LEU A 92 30.98 -0.41 0.30
CA LEU A 92 30.94 -1.38 1.39
C LEU A 92 30.15 -0.84 2.60
N CYS A 93 30.33 0.44 2.90
CA CYS A 93 29.71 1.10 4.04
C CYS A 93 28.24 1.45 3.84
N ALA A 94 27.70 1.39 2.61
CA ALA A 94 26.27 1.54 2.36
C ALA A 94 25.43 0.48 3.11
N LYS A 95 25.98 -0.72 3.37
CA LYS A 95 25.36 -1.77 4.19
C LYS A 95 25.11 -1.35 5.64
N CYS A 96 25.84 -0.33 6.12
CA CYS A 96 25.74 0.16 7.48
C CYS A 96 24.82 1.39 7.61
N ASN A 97 24.25 1.88 6.50
CA ASN A 97 23.39 3.06 6.50
C ASN A 97 21.99 2.72 7.04
N PRO A 98 21.53 3.40 8.10
CA PRO A 98 20.23 3.15 8.72
C PRO A 98 19.03 3.60 7.88
N TYR A 99 19.20 4.41 6.82
CA TYR A 99 18.08 4.98 6.07
C TYR A 99 17.98 4.40 4.65
N SER A 100 17.39 3.21 4.50
CA SER A 100 17.05 2.67 3.17
C SER A 100 15.91 3.44 2.48
N ALA A 101 15.14 4.25 3.22
CA ALA A 101 13.90 4.89 2.77
C ALA A 101 13.83 6.44 2.88
N GLU A 102 14.94 7.18 3.02
CA GLU A 102 14.93 8.67 2.91
C GLU A 102 14.75 9.17 1.46
N LEU A 103 13.81 8.57 0.74
CA LEU A 103 13.40 8.92 -0.62
C LEU A 103 12.42 10.09 -0.69
N PHE A 104 11.80 10.48 0.44
CA PHE A 104 10.73 11.49 0.49
C PHE A 104 10.88 12.49 1.65
N ASN A 105 12.11 12.88 1.99
CA ASN A 105 12.33 14.08 2.80
C ASN A 105 12.09 15.33 1.93
N SER A 106 11.44 16.36 2.49
CA SER A 106 11.22 17.70 1.89
C SER A 106 12.49 18.54 1.71
N SER A 107 13.62 17.93 1.35
CA SER A 107 14.86 18.64 1.04
C SER A 107 14.86 19.14 -0.41
N SER A 108 15.34 20.36 -0.64
CA SER A 108 15.36 21.05 -1.94
C SER A 108 16.43 20.55 -2.92
N LYS A 109 16.93 19.32 -2.75
CA LYS A 109 18.00 18.74 -3.58
C LYS A 109 17.61 17.37 -4.12
N ILE A 110 17.82 17.17 -5.42
CA ILE A 110 17.65 15.88 -6.12
C ILE A 110 18.69 14.88 -5.58
N ARG A 111 18.25 13.66 -5.25
CA ARG A 111 19.11 12.54 -4.83
C ARG A 111 18.78 11.29 -5.65
N THR A 112 19.80 10.51 -5.99
CA THR A 112 19.65 9.23 -6.70
C THR A 112 19.81 8.06 -5.71
N VAL A 113 18.94 7.05 -5.82
CA VAL A 113 18.92 5.88 -4.94
C VAL A 113 20.03 4.89 -5.32
N PRO A 114 20.80 4.35 -4.37
CA PRO A 114 21.89 3.43 -4.67
C PRO A 114 21.37 1.99 -4.78
N VAL A 115 20.95 1.60 -5.97
CA VAL A 115 21.33 0.30 -6.55
C VAL A 115 21.80 0.61 -7.98
N LEU A 116 23.01 1.15 -8.08
CA LEU A 116 23.80 1.41 -9.29
C LEU A 116 23.01 1.74 -10.58
N CYS A 117 21.98 2.58 -10.53
CA CYS A 117 21.31 3.02 -11.76
C CYS A 117 22.20 4.01 -12.53
N ASN A 118 22.29 3.83 -13.85
CA ASN A 118 22.96 4.78 -14.73
C ASN A 118 22.17 6.09 -14.84
N GLY A 119 22.65 7.15 -14.19
CA GLY A 119 22.13 8.50 -14.39
C GLY A 119 22.64 9.07 -15.73
N LEU A 120 21.74 9.33 -16.68
CA LEU A 120 22.04 10.10 -17.90
C LEU A 120 21.64 11.56 -17.68
N SER A 121 22.54 12.37 -17.13
CA SER A 121 22.39 13.83 -17.18
C SER A 121 23.62 14.47 -17.81
N SER A 122 23.37 15.21 -18.90
CA SER A 122 24.37 16.05 -19.56
C SER A 122 24.65 17.29 -18.69
N ALA A 123 25.93 17.54 -18.45
CA ALA A 123 26.44 18.64 -17.65
C ALA A 123 26.12 20.01 -18.28
N SER A 124 25.01 20.64 -17.90
CA SER A 124 24.80 22.07 -18.16
C SER A 124 23.74 22.69 -17.23
N SER A 125 23.99 22.70 -15.92
CA SER A 125 23.46 23.74 -15.03
C SER A 125 24.28 23.81 -13.74
N ALA A 126 24.49 25.02 -13.24
CA ALA A 126 25.27 25.30 -12.04
C ALA A 126 24.47 24.88 -10.79
N GLN A 127 24.43 23.59 -10.50
CA GLN A 127 23.98 23.03 -9.23
C GLN A 127 25.08 22.08 -8.72
N SER A 128 25.27 22.09 -7.39
CA SER A 128 26.43 21.57 -6.67
C SER A 128 27.04 20.28 -7.25
N LYS A 129 28.38 20.26 -7.40
CA LYS A 129 29.23 19.15 -7.91
C LYS A 129 29.03 17.77 -7.26
N ASP A 130 28.16 17.64 -6.25
CA ASP A 130 27.97 16.46 -5.42
C ASP A 130 26.67 15.68 -5.75
N SER A 131 25.76 16.23 -6.57
CA SER A 131 24.43 15.67 -6.82
C SER A 131 24.20 15.13 -8.23
N THR A 132 25.27 14.79 -8.97
CA THR A 132 25.22 14.34 -10.38
C THR A 132 26.08 13.11 -10.67
N GLN A 133 26.67 12.46 -9.66
CA GLN A 133 27.57 11.35 -9.92
C GLN A 133 26.79 10.04 -10.10
N ASN A 134 26.71 9.57 -11.34
CA ASN A 134 26.42 8.17 -11.64
C ASN A 134 27.46 7.33 -10.88
N TYR A 135 27.03 6.66 -9.83
CA TYR A 135 27.93 5.98 -8.90
C TYR A 135 28.61 4.77 -9.54
N CYS A 136 27.97 4.14 -10.53
CA CYS A 136 28.62 3.10 -11.33
C CYS A 136 29.76 3.68 -12.18
N LYS A 137 29.48 4.77 -12.89
CA LYS A 137 30.50 5.51 -13.63
C LYS A 137 31.60 6.05 -12.73
N LEU A 138 31.26 6.48 -11.51
CA LEU A 138 32.23 6.92 -10.51
C LEU A 138 33.15 5.76 -10.11
N VAL A 139 32.60 4.59 -9.81
CA VAL A 139 33.39 3.39 -9.53
C VAL A 139 34.24 3.03 -10.74
N TRP A 140 33.67 2.98 -11.95
CA TRP A 140 34.40 2.64 -13.16
C TRP A 140 35.54 3.63 -13.44
N GLU A 141 35.26 4.92 -13.58
CA GLU A 141 36.28 5.91 -13.89
C GLU A 141 37.38 5.98 -12.83
N THR A 142 37.03 5.83 -11.56
CA THR A 142 37.99 5.92 -10.46
C THR A 142 38.79 4.62 -10.28
N CYS A 143 38.18 3.45 -10.51
CA CYS A 143 38.77 2.15 -10.18
C CYS A 143 39.18 1.29 -11.38
N LYS A 144 38.85 1.65 -12.63
CA LYS A 144 38.98 0.74 -13.79
C LYS A 144 40.37 0.16 -14.03
N ASN A 145 41.41 0.90 -13.67
CA ASN A 145 42.81 0.51 -13.83
C ASN A 145 43.52 0.21 -12.50
N VAL A 146 42.78 0.24 -11.40
CA VAL A 146 43.28 -0.01 -10.05
C VAL A 146 43.10 -1.49 -9.76
N THR A 147 44.16 -2.15 -9.31
CA THR A 147 44.10 -3.54 -8.90
C THR A 147 43.33 -3.63 -7.58
N ILE A 148 42.25 -4.42 -7.55
CA ILE A 148 41.46 -4.70 -6.35
C ILE A 148 41.53 -6.22 -6.12
N LEU A 149 42.13 -6.63 -5.00
CA LEU A 149 42.15 -8.03 -4.59
C LEU A 149 40.74 -8.45 -4.15
N ASP A 150 40.31 -9.66 -4.53
CA ASP A 150 38.97 -10.19 -4.21
C ASP A 150 37.86 -9.17 -4.45
N SER A 151 37.93 -8.53 -5.62
CA SER A 151 37.07 -7.41 -5.98
C SER A 151 35.60 -7.79 -5.81
N PRO A 152 34.79 -6.98 -5.09
CA PRO A 152 33.36 -7.23 -4.95
C PRO A 152 32.63 -7.09 -6.30
N PHE A 153 33.35 -6.68 -7.35
CA PHE A 153 32.86 -6.50 -8.70
C PHE A 153 33.27 -7.63 -9.66
N GLN A 154 33.51 -8.85 -9.18
CA GLN A 154 33.74 -10.03 -10.03
C GLN A 154 32.44 -10.82 -10.28
N LEU A 155 32.30 -11.45 -11.45
CA LEU A 155 31.16 -12.30 -11.81
C LEU A 155 31.14 -13.60 -10.97
N PRO A 156 29.99 -14.04 -10.45
CA PRO A 156 29.84 -15.41 -9.96
C PRO A 156 29.80 -16.37 -11.15
N LEU A 157 30.80 -17.24 -11.31
CA LEU A 157 30.71 -18.32 -12.31
C LEU A 157 29.58 -19.29 -11.92
N GLN A 158 28.64 -19.54 -12.84
CA GLN A 158 27.66 -20.61 -12.69
C GLN A 158 28.39 -21.95 -12.57
N GLY A 159 28.28 -22.58 -11.39
CA GLY A 159 28.78 -23.94 -11.16
C GLY A 159 30.01 -24.01 -10.25
N GLY A 160 29.80 -23.87 -8.95
CA GLY A 160 30.33 -24.76 -7.89
C GLY A 160 31.84 -25.09 -7.81
N ALA A 161 32.74 -24.43 -8.53
CA ALA A 161 34.18 -24.61 -8.38
C ALA A 161 34.82 -23.28 -8.01
N GLY A 162 35.41 -23.21 -6.80
CA GLY A 162 36.21 -22.07 -6.38
C GLY A 162 37.38 -21.87 -7.33
N LEU A 163 37.62 -20.61 -7.72
CA LEU A 163 38.77 -20.19 -8.53
C LEU A 163 39.45 -18.98 -7.87
N PRO A 164 40.74 -18.78 -8.16
CA PRO A 164 41.75 -18.34 -7.21
C PRO A 164 41.65 -16.85 -6.90
N SER A 165 42.25 -16.46 -5.77
CA SER A 165 42.56 -15.08 -5.42
C SER A 165 43.41 -14.43 -6.53
N SER A 166 42.77 -13.95 -7.59
CA SER A 166 43.43 -13.24 -8.68
C SER A 166 43.13 -11.77 -8.51
N SER A 167 44.18 -11.01 -8.19
CA SER A 167 44.16 -9.56 -8.30
C SER A 167 43.71 -9.17 -9.70
N SER A 168 42.61 -8.43 -9.84
CA SER A 168 42.11 -8.02 -11.15
C SER A 168 41.73 -6.56 -11.14
N LYS A 169 42.14 -5.83 -12.17
CA LYS A 169 41.55 -4.52 -12.47
C LYS A 169 40.15 -4.73 -13.03
N LEU A 170 39.28 -3.73 -12.95
CA LEU A 170 37.96 -3.86 -13.58
C LEU A 170 38.10 -4.06 -15.10
N THR A 171 39.09 -3.44 -15.74
CA THR A 171 39.43 -3.67 -17.15
C THR A 171 39.95 -5.06 -17.49
N ASP A 172 40.43 -5.82 -16.49
CA ASP A 172 40.85 -7.22 -16.70
C ASP A 172 39.63 -8.17 -16.69
N VAL A 173 38.52 -7.76 -16.06
CA VAL A 173 37.30 -8.56 -15.85
C VAL A 173 36.16 -8.14 -16.77
N TRP A 174 36.09 -6.85 -17.10
CA TRP A 174 34.98 -6.22 -17.81
C TRP A 174 35.48 -5.55 -19.09
N GLN A 175 34.79 -5.79 -20.20
CA GLN A 175 35.20 -5.31 -21.52
C GLN A 175 34.96 -3.80 -21.71
N SER A 176 33.99 -3.22 -21.00
CA SER A 176 33.69 -1.78 -21.06
C SER A 176 33.00 -1.26 -19.80
N GLU A 177 32.94 0.08 -19.66
CA GLU A 177 32.12 0.78 -18.63
C GLU A 177 30.67 0.30 -18.68
N SER A 178 30.16 0.14 -19.90
CA SER A 178 28.79 -0.29 -20.15
C SER A 178 28.55 -1.70 -19.64
N ASP A 179 29.48 -2.63 -19.87
CA ASP A 179 29.33 -4.03 -19.44
C ASP A 179 29.39 -4.16 -17.92
N PHE A 180 30.32 -3.42 -17.30
CA PHE A 180 30.44 -3.31 -15.85
C PHE A 180 29.18 -2.73 -15.23
N CYS A 181 28.69 -1.60 -15.75
CA CYS A 181 27.49 -0.96 -15.23
C CYS A 181 26.21 -1.73 -15.54
N THR A 182 26.16 -2.46 -16.66
CA THR A 182 25.05 -3.37 -16.97
C THR A 182 24.98 -4.52 -15.97
N SER A 183 26.12 -5.05 -15.54
CA SER A 183 26.16 -6.22 -14.68
C SER A 183 25.90 -5.92 -13.21
N PHE A 184 26.32 -4.74 -12.72
CA PHE A 184 26.08 -4.32 -11.33
C PHE A 184 24.93 -3.33 -11.16
N GLY A 185 24.55 -2.64 -12.23
CA GLY A 185 23.45 -1.66 -12.28
C GLY A 185 22.21 -2.13 -13.06
N GLY A 186 22.26 -3.31 -13.68
CA GLY A 186 21.25 -3.76 -14.65
C GLY A 186 21.48 -3.16 -16.05
N SER A 187 21.04 -3.84 -17.12
CA SER A 187 21.31 -3.43 -18.50
C SER A 187 20.88 -2.00 -18.80
N SER A 188 21.72 -1.26 -19.55
CA SER A 188 21.27 -0.06 -20.27
C SER A 188 20.40 -0.36 -21.49
N ASP A 189 20.14 -1.64 -21.75
CA ASP A 189 19.15 -2.09 -22.73
C ASP A 189 17.77 -2.11 -22.06
N ASN A 190 16.74 -1.82 -22.86
CA ASN A 190 15.33 -1.54 -22.55
C ASN A 190 14.56 -2.55 -21.65
N GLN A 191 15.19 -3.34 -20.78
CA GLN A 191 14.56 -4.40 -19.99
C GLN A 191 15.14 -4.60 -18.58
N SER A 192 15.84 -3.63 -17.97
CA SER A 192 16.12 -3.69 -16.53
C SER A 192 14.88 -3.26 -15.71
N VAL A 193 14.25 -4.24 -15.08
CA VAL A 193 12.96 -4.16 -14.40
C VAL A 193 13.01 -3.30 -13.12
N CYS A 194 12.44 -2.10 -13.21
CA CYS A 194 11.75 -1.44 -12.09
C CYS A 194 10.32 -2.01 -11.98
N LEU A 195 9.69 -1.95 -10.80
CA LEU A 195 8.32 -2.41 -10.50
C LEU A 195 7.32 -2.05 -11.61
N ASN A 196 7.14 -2.93 -12.60
CA ASN A 196 5.97 -3.14 -13.44
C ASN A 196 6.33 -4.17 -14.52
N GLY A 197 6.01 -5.44 -14.25
CA GLY A 197 6.23 -6.54 -15.19
C GLY A 197 5.26 -6.48 -16.38
N ASN A 198 5.65 -5.79 -17.46
CA ASN A 198 5.55 -6.20 -18.88
C ASN A 198 6.00 -5.07 -19.85
N GLU A 199 6.41 -5.46 -21.07
CA GLU A 199 7.07 -4.63 -22.11
C GLU A 199 6.17 -3.55 -22.77
N VAL A 200 6.77 -2.40 -23.11
CA VAL A 200 6.18 -1.35 -23.97
C VAL A 200 7.16 -1.00 -25.10
N SER A 201 6.69 -0.97 -26.36
CA SER A 201 7.52 -0.62 -27.52
C SER A 201 7.47 0.88 -27.84
N PHE A 202 8.62 1.55 -27.88
CA PHE A 202 8.75 2.96 -28.27
C PHE A 202 9.32 3.12 -29.68
N SER A 203 8.58 2.68 -30.71
CA SER A 203 8.92 2.94 -32.11
C SER A 203 8.08 4.06 -32.75
N SER A 204 7.73 5.09 -31.97
CA SER A 204 7.25 6.35 -32.55
C SER A 204 8.42 7.30 -32.76
N THR A 205 8.80 7.52 -34.02
CA THR A 205 9.86 8.43 -34.46
C THR A 205 9.49 9.92 -34.32
N GLU A 206 8.54 10.26 -33.45
CA GLU A 206 8.25 11.64 -33.09
C GLU A 206 9.14 12.02 -31.89
N PRO A 207 9.80 13.19 -31.91
CA PRO A 207 10.68 13.62 -30.84
C PRO A 207 9.87 13.83 -29.55
N SER A 208 9.79 12.79 -28.72
CA SER A 208 9.19 12.89 -27.39
C SER A 208 10.12 13.71 -26.51
N PRO A 209 9.64 14.77 -25.85
CA PRO A 209 10.44 15.60 -24.98
C PRO A 209 10.93 14.74 -23.81
N THR A 210 12.24 14.75 -23.57
CA THR A 210 12.93 14.38 -22.32
C THR A 210 11.96 14.12 -21.17
N SER A 211 11.96 12.94 -20.54
CA SER A 211 11.08 12.65 -19.40
C SER A 211 11.34 13.67 -18.29
N LYS A 212 10.55 14.74 -18.28
CA LYS A 212 10.55 15.78 -17.27
C LYS A 212 10.14 15.05 -16.00
N GLY A 213 10.92 15.16 -14.92
CA GLY A 213 10.47 14.67 -13.62
C GLY A 213 9.09 15.24 -13.28
N ILE A 214 8.42 14.68 -12.28
CA ILE A 214 7.14 15.22 -11.82
C ILE A 214 7.40 16.59 -11.18
N CYS A 215 6.87 17.64 -11.78
CA CYS A 215 6.86 18.97 -11.19
C CYS A 215 5.56 19.15 -10.42
N LEU A 216 5.65 19.61 -9.17
CA LEU A 216 4.49 19.95 -8.36
C LEU A 216 4.27 21.47 -8.43
N GLU A 217 3.14 21.88 -9.00
CA GLU A 217 2.68 23.26 -8.99
C GLU A 217 1.66 23.43 -7.88
N ARG A 218 1.93 24.33 -6.93
CA ARG A 218 0.97 24.67 -5.88
C ARG A 218 -0.09 25.60 -6.46
N ILE A 219 -1.30 25.09 -6.61
CA ILE A 219 -2.45 25.86 -7.13
C ILE A 219 -3.36 26.43 -6.03
N GLY A 220 -3.13 26.13 -4.75
CA GLY A 220 -3.97 26.63 -3.66
C GLY A 220 -3.51 26.22 -2.26
N ASN A 221 -4.29 26.62 -1.25
CA ASN A 221 -4.04 26.37 0.19
C ASN A 221 -5.16 25.58 0.88
N GLY A 222 -6.23 25.24 0.15
CA GLY A 222 -7.37 24.51 0.71
C GLY A 222 -6.98 23.10 1.16
N SER A 223 -7.68 22.60 2.17
CA SER A 223 -7.55 21.22 2.65
C SER A 223 -8.74 20.42 2.17
N TYR A 224 -8.52 19.55 1.18
CA TYR A 224 -9.56 18.72 0.58
C TYR A 224 -9.16 17.25 0.72
N LEU A 225 -10.13 16.42 1.07
CA LEU A 225 -9.92 14.99 1.24
C LEU A 225 -10.08 14.22 -0.08
N ASN A 226 -11.06 14.61 -0.91
CA ASN A 226 -11.31 14.01 -2.21
C ASN A 226 -11.21 15.04 -3.34
N MET A 227 -10.79 14.56 -4.51
CA MET A 227 -10.86 15.28 -5.78
C MET A 227 -11.41 14.33 -6.85
N ALA A 228 -12.41 14.75 -7.61
CA ALA A 228 -12.93 14.02 -8.75
C ALA A 228 -13.01 14.93 -9.99
N PRO A 229 -12.59 14.47 -11.18
CA PRO A 229 -12.69 15.26 -12.39
C PRO A 229 -14.15 15.46 -12.79
N HIS A 230 -14.45 16.61 -13.41
CA HIS A 230 -15.77 16.82 -13.99
C HIS A 230 -15.95 15.88 -15.20
N PRO A 231 -17.03 15.08 -15.28
CA PRO A 231 -17.21 14.07 -16.33
C PRO A 231 -17.37 14.59 -17.77
N ASP A 232 -17.35 15.91 -17.98
CA ASP A 232 -17.43 16.51 -19.32
C ASP A 232 -16.06 16.69 -19.99
N GLY A 233 -14.97 16.30 -19.31
CA GLY A 233 -13.61 16.45 -19.81
C GLY A 233 -13.05 17.87 -19.74
N SER A 234 -13.74 18.80 -19.07
CA SER A 234 -13.23 20.15 -18.81
C SER A 234 -12.16 20.15 -17.71
N ASN A 235 -11.47 21.27 -17.54
CA ASN A 235 -10.52 21.49 -16.43
C ASN A 235 -11.23 21.74 -15.08
N ARG A 236 -12.48 21.31 -14.93
CA ARG A 236 -13.23 21.45 -13.68
C ARG A 236 -13.08 20.19 -12.84
N VAL A 237 -13.03 20.39 -11.52
CA VAL A 237 -12.93 19.31 -10.53
C VAL A 237 -13.90 19.56 -9.40
N PHE A 238 -14.35 18.49 -8.78
CA PHE A 238 -15.10 18.51 -7.54
C PHE A 238 -14.15 18.22 -6.38
N LEU A 239 -14.11 19.10 -5.40
CA LEU A 239 -13.28 18.98 -4.21
C LEU A 239 -14.18 18.83 -3.00
N SER A 240 -13.89 17.88 -2.11
CA SER A 240 -14.68 17.71 -0.89
C SER A 240 -13.84 17.81 0.37
N SER A 241 -14.35 18.50 1.39
CA SER A 241 -13.77 18.48 2.74
C SER A 241 -14.25 17.26 3.52
N GLN A 242 -13.48 16.89 4.54
CA GLN A 242 -13.88 15.84 5.47
C GLN A 242 -15.18 16.17 6.23
N ALA A 243 -15.45 17.46 6.47
CA ALA A 243 -16.61 17.98 7.18
C ALA A 243 -17.92 18.00 6.35
N GLY A 244 -17.93 17.45 5.12
CA GLY A 244 -19.17 17.26 4.37
C GLY A 244 -19.49 18.30 3.30
N LYS A 245 -18.57 19.20 2.96
CA LYS A 245 -18.79 20.19 1.87
C LYS A 245 -18.12 19.73 0.58
N ILE A 246 -18.79 19.95 -0.54
CA ILE A 246 -18.29 19.70 -1.89
C ILE A 246 -18.34 21.01 -2.67
N TRP A 247 -17.24 21.36 -3.34
CA TRP A 247 -17.14 22.54 -4.20
C TRP A 247 -16.81 22.13 -5.64
N LEU A 248 -17.35 22.88 -6.59
CA LEU A 248 -16.91 22.86 -7.98
C LEU A 248 -15.79 23.90 -8.14
N ALA A 249 -14.65 23.48 -8.67
CA ALA A 249 -13.50 24.33 -8.92
C ALA A 249 -13.00 24.21 -10.36
N THR A 250 -12.31 25.23 -10.84
CA THR A 250 -11.59 25.20 -12.12
C THR A 250 -10.09 25.15 -11.84
N VAL A 251 -9.43 24.13 -12.36
CA VAL A 251 -7.98 23.96 -12.32
C VAL A 251 -7.34 24.88 -13.37
N PRO A 252 -6.33 25.69 -13.02
CA PRO A 252 -5.66 26.56 -13.97
C PRO A 252 -4.88 25.74 -15.01
N GLU A 253 -4.59 26.36 -16.16
CA GLU A 253 -3.72 25.72 -17.16
C GLU A 253 -2.34 25.43 -16.57
N GLN A 254 -1.78 24.28 -16.95
CA GLN A 254 -0.47 23.84 -16.46
C GLN A 254 0.61 24.90 -16.73
N GLY A 255 1.34 25.31 -15.69
CA GLY A 255 2.43 26.28 -15.82
C GLY A 255 1.98 27.72 -16.04
N SER A 256 0.68 28.01 -15.95
CA SER A 256 0.17 29.38 -16.02
C SER A 256 0.53 30.22 -14.78
N GLY A 257 0.92 29.59 -13.67
CA GLY A 257 1.05 30.25 -12.37
C GLY A 257 -0.31 30.69 -11.79
N GLY A 258 -1.41 30.24 -12.38
CA GLY A 258 -2.76 30.49 -11.90
C GLY A 258 -3.05 29.76 -10.60
N ILE A 259 -4.08 30.24 -9.90
CA ILE A 259 -4.60 29.58 -8.70
C ILE A 259 -5.91 28.84 -9.03
N LEU A 260 -6.21 27.84 -8.22
CA LEU A 260 -7.48 27.13 -8.20
C LEU A 260 -8.62 28.14 -8.04
N GLN A 261 -9.54 28.17 -9.01
CA GLN A 261 -10.72 29.03 -8.95
C GLN A 261 -11.84 28.28 -8.26
N LEU A 262 -12.17 28.67 -7.05
CA LEU A 262 -13.22 28.08 -6.23
C LEU A 262 -13.87 29.18 -5.40
N ASP A 263 -15.20 29.17 -5.32
CA ASP A 263 -15.97 30.05 -4.42
C ASP A 263 -16.33 29.26 -3.15
N GLU A 264 -15.60 29.53 -2.06
CA GLU A 264 -15.81 28.82 -0.79
C GLU A 264 -17.20 29.09 -0.18
N ALA A 265 -17.79 30.24 -0.48
CA ALA A 265 -19.11 30.64 0.02
C ALA A 265 -20.27 29.91 -0.68
N SER A 266 -20.01 29.29 -1.84
CA SER A 266 -21.01 28.65 -2.69
C SER A 266 -20.64 27.18 -2.94
N PRO A 267 -20.80 26.29 -1.94
CA PRO A 267 -20.57 24.86 -2.15
C PRO A 267 -21.53 24.30 -3.21
N PHE A 268 -21.03 23.35 -4.00
CA PHE A 268 -21.84 22.54 -4.91
C PHE A 268 -22.87 21.72 -4.13
N LEU A 269 -22.46 21.14 -3.00
CA LEU A 269 -23.33 20.44 -2.04
C LEU A 269 -22.78 20.65 -0.62
N ASP A 270 -23.65 20.95 0.33
CA ASP A 270 -23.30 21.06 1.76
C ASP A 270 -24.05 19.97 2.53
N LEU A 271 -23.30 19.04 3.13
CA LEU A 271 -23.81 17.94 3.97
C LEU A 271 -23.28 18.05 5.41
N SER A 272 -22.86 19.25 5.85
CA SER A 272 -22.26 19.41 7.18
C SER A 272 -23.21 19.11 8.34
N ASP A 273 -24.52 19.09 8.12
CA ASP A 273 -25.52 18.73 9.13
C ASP A 273 -25.74 17.20 9.21
N GLU A 274 -25.42 16.47 8.15
CA GLU A 274 -25.58 15.01 8.05
C GLU A 274 -24.28 14.25 8.35
N VAL A 275 -23.14 14.83 8.02
CA VAL A 275 -21.82 14.20 8.12
C VAL A 275 -21.26 14.32 9.53
N HIS A 276 -21.00 13.17 10.16
CA HIS A 276 -20.15 13.08 11.34
C HIS A 276 -18.69 12.95 10.89
N PHE A 277 -17.81 13.79 11.41
CA PHE A 277 -16.39 13.77 11.07
C PHE A 277 -15.47 13.95 12.27
N ASP A 278 -14.32 13.27 12.20
CA ASP A 278 -13.21 13.37 13.14
C ASP A 278 -11.91 12.90 12.44
N SER A 279 -10.96 12.27 13.13
CA SER A 279 -9.75 11.72 12.51
C SER A 279 -9.96 10.44 11.71
N GLN A 280 -11.08 9.73 11.87
CA GLN A 280 -11.44 8.46 11.22
C GLN A 280 -12.68 8.58 10.33
N PHE A 281 -13.56 9.54 10.61
CA PHE A 281 -14.86 9.71 9.98
C PHE A 281 -14.96 10.98 9.14
N GLY A 282 -16.01 11.06 8.31
CA GLY A 282 -16.36 12.24 7.54
C GLY A 282 -16.90 11.88 6.15
N LEU A 283 -16.74 12.78 5.20
CA LEU A 283 -17.04 12.53 3.78
C LEU A 283 -15.85 11.83 3.12
N MET A 284 -15.93 10.50 2.98
CA MET A 284 -14.82 9.61 2.61
C MET A 284 -14.64 9.39 1.10
N GLY A 285 -15.70 9.62 0.32
CA GLY A 285 -15.64 9.41 -1.13
C GLY A 285 -16.69 10.20 -1.90
N ILE A 286 -16.33 10.58 -3.12
CA ILE A 286 -17.24 11.15 -4.12
C ILE A 286 -17.01 10.42 -5.45
N ALA A 287 -18.09 10.06 -6.13
CA ALA A 287 -18.03 9.46 -7.46
C ALA A 287 -19.18 9.95 -8.33
N PHE A 288 -18.87 10.30 -9.57
CA PHE A 288 -19.88 10.73 -10.53
C PHE A 288 -20.31 9.54 -11.37
N HIS A 289 -21.62 9.44 -11.65
CA HIS A 289 -22.12 8.42 -12.53
C HIS A 289 -21.42 8.50 -13.89
N PRO A 290 -21.09 7.38 -14.57
CA PRO A 290 -20.44 7.42 -15.90
C PRO A 290 -21.21 8.23 -16.96
N LYS A 291 -22.51 8.41 -16.74
CA LYS A 291 -23.44 9.21 -17.57
C LYS A 291 -23.83 10.56 -16.96
N PHE A 292 -23.06 11.09 -16.01
CA PHE A 292 -23.37 12.32 -15.27
C PHE A 292 -23.74 13.50 -16.18
N ALA A 293 -23.02 13.70 -17.29
CA ALA A 293 -23.31 14.77 -18.25
C ALA A 293 -24.72 14.70 -18.86
N THR A 294 -25.40 13.56 -18.77
CA THR A 294 -26.77 13.36 -19.25
C THR A 294 -27.80 13.21 -18.13
N ASN A 295 -27.44 12.60 -16.99
CA ASN A 295 -28.39 12.26 -15.92
C ASN A 295 -28.19 13.04 -14.61
N GLY A 296 -27.08 13.74 -14.45
CA GLY A 296 -26.76 14.57 -13.28
C GLY A 296 -26.54 13.79 -11.99
N ARG A 297 -26.42 12.46 -12.05
CA ARG A 297 -26.34 11.58 -10.89
C ARG A 297 -24.91 11.50 -10.36
N PHE A 298 -24.75 11.69 -9.07
CA PHE A 298 -23.49 11.49 -8.39
C PHE A 298 -23.73 10.91 -6.99
N PHE A 299 -22.67 10.35 -6.42
CA PHE A 299 -22.73 9.56 -5.20
C PHE A 299 -21.71 10.09 -4.21
N VAL A 300 -22.11 10.09 -2.94
CA VAL A 300 -21.27 10.52 -1.83
C VAL A 300 -21.23 9.40 -0.80
N SER A 301 -20.02 9.02 -0.38
CA SER A 301 -19.82 8.14 0.76
C SER A 301 -19.38 8.95 1.97
N TYR A 302 -20.07 8.77 3.09
CA TYR A 302 -19.81 9.52 4.30
C TYR A 302 -20.21 8.73 5.56
N ASN A 303 -19.74 9.22 6.70
CA ASN A 303 -20.15 8.71 8.00
C ASN A 303 -21.15 9.65 8.66
N CYS A 304 -22.07 9.07 9.42
CA CYS A 304 -23.04 9.84 10.19
C CYS A 304 -23.24 9.19 11.57
N ASP A 305 -23.79 9.96 12.52
CA ASP A 305 -24.07 9.51 13.87
C ASP A 305 -25.59 9.31 14.08
N ARG A 306 -26.01 8.07 14.35
CA ARG A 306 -27.41 7.73 14.58
C ARG A 306 -28.03 8.45 15.78
N THR A 307 -27.20 8.87 16.74
CA THR A 307 -27.66 9.60 17.93
C THR A 307 -27.98 11.06 17.65
N GLN A 308 -27.40 11.60 16.56
CA GLN A 308 -27.64 12.97 16.11
C GLN A 308 -28.76 13.03 15.06
N SER A 309 -28.84 12.01 14.19
CA SER A 309 -29.87 11.94 13.15
C SER A 309 -30.53 10.57 13.09
N PRO A 310 -31.86 10.46 13.29
CA PRO A 310 -32.57 9.19 13.18
C PRO A 310 -32.56 8.62 11.75
N ASN A 311 -32.33 9.46 10.74
CA ASN A 311 -32.19 9.02 9.33
C ASN A 311 -30.83 8.36 9.07
N CYS A 312 -29.90 8.46 10.02
CA CYS A 312 -28.62 7.76 10.03
C CYS A 312 -28.74 6.41 10.74
N ALA A 313 -29.60 5.52 10.24
CA ALA A 313 -29.80 4.21 10.84
C ALA A 313 -29.75 3.12 9.77
N GLY A 314 -28.80 2.20 9.91
CA GLY A 314 -28.70 0.99 9.12
C GLY A 314 -28.66 -0.25 10.00
N ARG A 315 -28.65 -1.40 9.31
CA ARG A 315 -28.35 -2.69 9.95
C ARG A 315 -26.94 -2.64 10.55
N CYS A 316 -26.75 -3.19 11.74
CA CYS A 316 -25.42 -3.29 12.37
C CYS A 316 -24.59 -4.38 11.67
N SER A 317 -23.35 -4.10 11.32
CA SER A 317 -22.42 -5.08 10.73
C SER A 317 -22.13 -6.24 11.70
N CYS A 318 -21.90 -5.94 12.99
CA CYS A 318 -21.88 -6.95 14.05
C CYS A 318 -23.31 -7.42 14.37
N ASN A 319 -23.68 -8.59 13.85
CA ASN A 319 -24.99 -9.19 14.10
C ASN A 319 -24.93 -10.73 14.11
N SER A 320 -26.07 -11.35 14.38
CA SER A 320 -26.22 -12.81 14.50
C SER A 320 -25.76 -13.59 13.28
N ASP A 321 -25.88 -13.03 12.08
CA ASP A 321 -25.54 -13.72 10.82
C ASP A 321 -24.04 -14.01 10.71
N ILE A 322 -23.24 -13.26 11.46
CA ILE A 322 -21.79 -13.42 11.56
C ILE A 322 -21.32 -13.81 12.97
N ASN A 323 -22.23 -14.33 13.80
CA ASN A 323 -21.97 -14.71 15.20
C ASN A 323 -21.37 -13.57 16.05
N CYS A 324 -21.77 -12.33 15.77
CA CYS A 324 -21.34 -11.15 16.52
C CYS A 324 -22.54 -10.54 17.26
N ASP A 325 -22.40 -10.31 18.56
CA ASP A 325 -23.44 -9.72 19.39
C ASP A 325 -23.01 -8.30 19.80
N PRO A 326 -23.66 -7.25 19.26
CA PRO A 326 -23.23 -5.87 19.53
C PRO A 326 -23.43 -5.48 21.00
N SER A 327 -24.30 -6.16 21.76
CA SER A 327 -24.46 -5.90 23.21
C SER A 327 -23.29 -6.42 24.05
N LYS A 328 -22.51 -7.36 23.50
CA LYS A 328 -21.29 -7.89 24.12
C LYS A 328 -20.05 -7.10 23.73
N LEU A 329 -20.18 -6.21 22.75
CA LEU A 329 -19.13 -5.25 22.43
C LEU A 329 -19.16 -4.14 23.48
N GLY A 330 -17.99 -3.82 24.04
CA GLY A 330 -17.82 -2.64 24.89
C GLY A 330 -17.90 -1.35 24.07
N THR A 331 -17.76 -0.20 24.74
CA THR A 331 -17.59 1.07 24.04
C THR A 331 -16.20 1.15 23.41
N ASP A 332 -16.11 1.84 22.27
CA ASP A 332 -14.85 2.13 21.59
C ASP A 332 -14.74 3.64 21.41
N ASN A 333 -13.68 4.25 21.97
CA ASN A 333 -13.51 5.70 22.05
C ASN A 333 -14.77 6.46 22.55
N GLY A 334 -15.53 5.85 23.46
CA GLY A 334 -16.76 6.41 24.01
C GLY A 334 -18.02 6.21 23.16
N ALA A 335 -17.88 5.68 21.95
CA ALA A 335 -19.01 5.35 21.08
C ALA A 335 -19.61 3.98 21.42
N GLN A 336 -20.94 3.87 21.27
CA GLN A 336 -21.62 2.59 21.37
C GLN A 336 -21.47 1.80 20.05
N PRO A 337 -21.43 0.46 20.10
CA PRO A 337 -21.43 -0.37 18.90
C PRO A 337 -22.55 0.00 17.93
N CYS A 338 -22.21 0.18 16.66
CA CYS A 338 -23.13 0.59 15.61
C CYS A 338 -23.85 1.91 15.86
N GLN A 339 -23.23 2.82 16.63
CA GLN A 339 -23.62 4.23 16.70
C GLN A 339 -23.37 4.93 15.36
N TYR A 340 -22.14 4.89 14.88
CA TYR A 340 -21.77 5.47 13.60
C TYR A 340 -22.14 4.54 12.45
N GLN A 341 -22.57 5.13 11.35
CA GLN A 341 -22.89 4.41 10.12
C GLN A 341 -21.92 4.83 9.02
N VAL A 342 -21.63 3.92 8.09
CA VAL A 342 -21.15 4.28 6.75
C VAL A 342 -22.35 4.33 5.82
N VAL A 343 -22.44 5.40 5.04
CA VAL A 343 -23.53 5.69 4.12
C VAL A 343 -22.95 5.89 2.72
N VAL A 344 -23.65 5.37 1.70
CA VAL A 344 -23.51 5.82 0.32
C VAL A 344 -24.87 6.31 -0.17
N SER A 345 -24.90 7.55 -0.60
CA SER A 345 -26.13 8.23 -1.02
C SER A 345 -26.00 8.81 -2.42
N GLU A 346 -27.08 8.71 -3.17
CA GLU A 346 -27.24 9.29 -4.49
C GLU A 346 -27.87 10.68 -4.40
N TYR A 347 -27.27 11.62 -5.13
CA TYR A 347 -27.73 13.00 -5.28
C TYR A 347 -27.82 13.36 -6.77
N SER A 348 -28.49 14.46 -7.07
CA SER A 348 -28.58 15.02 -8.42
C SER A 348 -28.07 16.45 -8.48
N ALA A 349 -27.39 16.76 -9.58
CA ALA A 349 -27.09 18.13 -9.95
C ALA A 349 -28.39 18.94 -10.08
N LYS A 350 -28.37 20.20 -9.64
CA LYS A 350 -29.49 21.13 -9.77
C LYS A 350 -29.42 21.75 -11.17
N VAL A 351 -30.28 21.26 -12.05
CA VAL A 351 -30.27 21.62 -13.47
C VAL A 351 -31.24 22.79 -13.71
N SER A 352 -30.70 23.95 -14.11
CA SER A 352 -31.49 25.13 -14.51
C SER A 352 -31.55 25.34 -16.03
N SER A 353 -30.67 24.68 -16.80
CA SER A 353 -30.60 24.70 -18.26
C SER A 353 -30.80 23.30 -18.85
N SER A 354 -30.87 23.13 -20.16
CA SER A 354 -30.91 21.79 -20.77
C SER A 354 -29.57 21.02 -20.64
N ASN A 355 -28.51 21.67 -20.15
CA ASN A 355 -27.17 21.10 -20.05
C ASN A 355 -26.81 20.82 -18.59
N VAL A 356 -26.82 19.55 -18.21
CA VAL A 356 -26.48 19.10 -16.85
C VAL A 356 -25.05 19.47 -16.47
N SER A 357 -24.12 19.50 -17.43
CA SER A 357 -22.70 19.78 -17.20
C SER A 357 -22.45 21.23 -16.75
N GLU A 358 -23.39 22.14 -16.93
CA GLU A 358 -23.30 23.53 -16.48
C GLU A 358 -23.76 23.74 -15.04
N ALA A 359 -24.28 22.70 -14.38
CA ALA A 359 -24.78 22.81 -13.02
C ALA A 359 -23.65 23.24 -12.05
N THR A 360 -23.89 24.33 -11.33
CA THR A 360 -22.98 24.88 -10.31
C THR A 360 -23.41 24.52 -8.88
N SER A 361 -24.54 23.82 -8.72
CA SER A 361 -25.04 23.32 -7.43
C SER A 361 -25.77 21.99 -7.60
N ALA A 362 -25.97 21.28 -6.50
CA ALA A 362 -26.76 20.06 -6.40
C ALA A 362 -28.05 20.26 -5.61
N ASN A 363 -28.99 19.34 -5.77
CA ASN A 363 -30.15 19.24 -4.87
C ASN A 363 -29.67 18.70 -3.51
N PRO A 364 -29.94 19.40 -2.39
CA PRO A 364 -29.45 18.99 -1.08
C PRO A 364 -30.20 17.76 -0.53
N SER A 365 -31.40 17.48 -1.06
CA SER A 365 -32.16 16.30 -0.67
C SER A 365 -31.56 15.04 -1.30
N GLU A 366 -31.27 14.07 -0.45
CA GLU A 366 -30.91 12.72 -0.89
C GLU A 366 -32.00 12.15 -1.81
N LEU A 367 -31.59 11.68 -2.99
CA LEU A 367 -32.50 11.01 -3.91
C LEU A 367 -32.70 9.55 -3.52
N ARG A 368 -31.62 8.86 -3.14
CA ARG A 368 -31.65 7.45 -2.83
C ARG A 368 -30.51 7.03 -1.91
N ARG A 369 -30.85 6.30 -0.85
CA ARG A 369 -29.89 5.58 0.00
C ARG A 369 -29.42 4.33 -0.73
N ILE A 370 -28.19 4.36 -1.24
CA ILE A 370 -27.60 3.21 -1.93
C ILE A 370 -27.14 2.19 -0.90
N PHE A 371 -26.39 2.60 0.13
CA PHE A 371 -25.86 1.67 1.12
C PHE A 371 -25.90 2.30 2.50
N THR A 372 -26.23 1.52 3.54
CA THR A 372 -26.05 1.95 4.94
C THR A 372 -25.70 0.76 5.82
N MET A 373 -24.63 0.89 6.59
CA MET A 373 -24.16 -0.14 7.51
C MET A 373 -23.66 0.49 8.81
N GLY A 374 -24.11 -0.05 9.94
CA GLY A 374 -23.64 0.33 11.26
C GLY A 374 -22.27 -0.28 11.55
N LEU A 375 -21.37 0.52 12.10
CA LEU A 375 -19.97 0.17 12.31
C LEU A 375 -19.75 -0.32 13.75
N PRO A 376 -19.10 -1.48 13.97
CA PRO A 376 -19.00 -2.06 15.31
C PRO A 376 -18.00 -1.32 16.20
N TYR A 377 -17.07 -0.59 15.59
CA TYR A 377 -15.97 0.15 16.21
C TYR A 377 -15.77 1.49 15.47
N THR A 378 -14.76 2.25 15.88
CA THR A 378 -14.52 3.64 15.43
C THR A 378 -13.37 3.80 14.44
N ALA A 379 -12.70 2.72 14.02
CA ALA A 379 -11.55 2.78 13.12
C ALA A 379 -11.62 1.77 11.96
N HIS A 380 -10.80 2.01 10.92
CA HIS A 380 -10.63 1.17 9.72
C HIS A 380 -11.91 0.92 8.92
N HIS A 381 -12.49 1.98 8.36
CA HIS A 381 -13.71 1.86 7.57
C HIS A 381 -13.50 2.08 6.07
N GLY A 382 -12.41 2.73 5.66
CA GLY A 382 -12.25 3.16 4.27
C GLY A 382 -13.37 4.11 3.86
N GLY A 383 -14.13 3.74 2.82
CA GLY A 383 -15.26 4.55 2.34
C GLY A 383 -15.00 5.26 1.00
N GLN A 384 -13.92 4.92 0.29
CA GLN A 384 -13.81 5.33 -1.09
C GLN A 384 -14.87 4.63 -1.94
N ILE A 385 -15.46 5.39 -2.86
CA ILE A 385 -16.31 4.90 -3.94
C ILE A 385 -15.72 5.34 -5.28
N LEU A 386 -15.85 4.49 -6.30
CA LEU A 386 -15.48 4.79 -7.68
C LEU A 386 -16.27 3.90 -8.65
N PHE A 387 -16.31 4.28 -9.93
CA PHE A 387 -16.93 3.47 -10.97
C PHE A 387 -15.89 2.68 -11.75
N GLY A 388 -16.19 1.41 -12.03
CA GLY A 388 -15.39 0.61 -12.93
C GLY A 388 -15.46 1.18 -14.35
N PRO A 389 -14.30 1.46 -15.00
CA PRO A 389 -14.29 2.13 -16.30
C PRO A 389 -14.87 1.28 -17.44
N THR A 390 -14.84 -0.06 -17.29
CA THR A 390 -15.33 -0.99 -18.32
C THR A 390 -16.75 -1.49 -18.05
N ASP A 391 -17.08 -1.79 -16.79
CA ASP A 391 -18.36 -2.39 -16.42
C ASP A 391 -19.42 -1.36 -15.98
N GLY A 392 -18.99 -0.15 -15.59
CA GLY A 392 -19.88 0.91 -15.12
C GLY A 392 -20.50 0.65 -13.75
N TYR A 393 -20.04 -0.36 -13.00
CA TYR A 393 -20.52 -0.65 -11.65
C TYR A 393 -19.81 0.19 -10.60
N MET A 394 -20.47 0.39 -9.45
CA MET A 394 -19.89 1.12 -8.33
C MET A 394 -19.11 0.17 -7.44
N TYR A 395 -17.85 0.49 -7.17
CA TYR A 395 -17.00 -0.20 -6.22
C TYR A 395 -16.96 0.59 -4.90
N LEU A 396 -17.13 -0.11 -3.78
CA LEU A 396 -17.08 0.47 -2.43
C LEU A 396 -16.01 -0.25 -1.60
N MET A 397 -15.01 0.50 -1.16
CA MET A 397 -13.94 0.03 -0.29
C MET A 397 -14.39 0.04 1.18
N MET A 398 -14.26 -1.08 1.87
CA MET A 398 -14.63 -1.23 3.27
C MET A 398 -13.53 -1.90 4.08
N GLY A 399 -13.10 -1.26 5.16
CA GLY A 399 -12.14 -1.83 6.10
C GLY A 399 -12.78 -2.82 7.09
N ASP A 400 -11.95 -3.46 7.90
CA ASP A 400 -12.29 -4.53 8.83
C ASP A 400 -13.02 -4.06 10.09
N GLY A 401 -13.09 -2.75 10.32
CA GLY A 401 -13.69 -2.20 11.53
C GLY A 401 -12.76 -2.22 12.75
N GLY A 402 -11.45 -2.12 12.62
CA GLY A 402 -10.69 -1.32 13.59
C GLY A 402 -10.00 -2.04 14.74
N ASN A 403 -10.43 -3.24 15.11
CA ASN A 403 -9.95 -3.87 16.35
C ASN A 403 -8.71 -4.75 16.15
N LYS A 404 -7.84 -4.79 17.16
CA LYS A 404 -6.56 -5.51 17.12
C LYS A 404 -6.78 -7.00 16.84
N GLY A 405 -6.26 -7.45 15.71
CA GLY A 405 -6.22 -8.85 15.31
C GLY A 405 -7.50 -9.33 14.63
N ASP A 406 -8.41 -8.41 14.26
CA ASP A 406 -9.72 -8.74 13.69
C ASP A 406 -10.44 -9.84 14.52
N PRO A 407 -10.85 -9.54 15.77
CA PRO A 407 -11.29 -10.55 16.73
C PRO A 407 -12.53 -11.35 16.30
N PHE A 408 -13.31 -10.81 15.35
CA PHE A 408 -14.47 -11.47 14.77
C PHE A 408 -14.20 -12.02 13.36
N ASN A 409 -12.94 -11.96 12.93
CA ASN A 409 -12.48 -12.42 11.63
C ASN A 409 -13.30 -11.81 10.48
N PHE A 410 -13.73 -10.55 10.64
CA PHE A 410 -14.62 -9.87 9.69
C PHE A 410 -14.06 -9.88 8.28
N SER A 411 -12.76 -9.68 8.12
CA SER A 411 -12.06 -9.58 6.83
C SER A 411 -12.16 -10.88 6.03
N GLN A 412 -12.05 -12.03 6.69
CA GLN A 412 -12.14 -13.36 6.06
C GLN A 412 -13.56 -13.95 6.14
N ASN A 413 -14.43 -13.41 6.99
CA ASN A 413 -15.80 -13.89 7.12
C ASN A 413 -16.61 -13.49 5.87
N LYS A 414 -17.01 -14.50 5.09
CA LYS A 414 -17.77 -14.36 3.85
C LYS A 414 -19.19 -13.80 4.06
N LYS A 415 -19.73 -13.90 5.28
CA LYS A 415 -21.03 -13.36 5.67
C LYS A 415 -20.97 -11.89 6.11
N SER A 416 -19.76 -11.34 6.28
CA SER A 416 -19.51 -9.94 6.66
C SER A 416 -19.14 -9.08 5.45
N LEU A 417 -19.64 -7.84 5.41
CA LEU A 417 -19.22 -6.83 4.43
C LEU A 417 -18.04 -5.96 4.89
N LEU A 418 -17.54 -6.17 6.10
CA LEU A 418 -16.31 -5.54 6.60
C LEU A 418 -15.06 -6.25 6.05
N GLY A 419 -14.02 -5.48 5.75
CA GLY A 419 -12.76 -5.95 5.17
C GLY A 419 -12.91 -6.46 3.74
N LYS A 420 -13.74 -5.77 2.95
CA LYS A 420 -14.17 -6.14 1.59
C LYS A 420 -14.04 -4.99 0.62
N ILE A 421 -13.93 -5.33 -0.66
CA ILE A 421 -14.34 -4.46 -1.76
C ILE A 421 -15.66 -5.00 -2.28
N MET A 422 -16.69 -4.16 -2.27
CA MET A 422 -18.02 -4.49 -2.81
C MET A 422 -18.17 -3.94 -4.22
N ARG A 423 -18.91 -4.65 -5.08
CA ARG A 423 -19.24 -4.21 -6.45
C ARG A 423 -20.76 -4.23 -6.63
N LEU A 424 -21.35 -3.08 -6.87
CA LEU A 424 -22.79 -2.81 -6.80
C LEU A 424 -23.31 -2.24 -8.12
N ASP A 425 -24.51 -2.68 -8.53
CA ASP A 425 -25.27 -2.08 -9.63
C ASP A 425 -26.22 -1.00 -9.09
N VAL A 426 -25.87 0.26 -9.37
CA VAL A 426 -26.63 1.44 -8.96
C VAL A 426 -27.60 1.94 -10.04
N ASP A 427 -27.71 1.28 -11.19
CA ASP A 427 -28.70 1.60 -12.22
C ASP A 427 -29.99 0.79 -12.04
N GLY A 428 -29.88 -0.42 -11.49
CA GLY A 428 -31.03 -1.22 -11.10
C GLY A 428 -31.82 -0.58 -9.95
N VAL A 429 -33.09 -0.25 -10.19
CA VAL A 429 -34.04 0.15 -9.14
C VAL A 429 -34.75 -1.09 -8.63
N GLN A 430 -34.51 -1.47 -7.38
CA GLN A 430 -35.18 -2.60 -6.76
C GLN A 430 -36.45 -2.17 -6.05
N SER A 431 -37.49 -2.99 -6.12
CA SER A 431 -38.68 -2.82 -5.30
C SER A 431 -38.37 -3.10 -3.82
N LYS A 432 -39.11 -2.50 -2.89
CA LYS A 432 -38.93 -2.74 -1.44
C LYS A 432 -39.01 -4.22 -1.07
N SER A 433 -39.86 -4.99 -1.75
CA SER A 433 -39.96 -6.44 -1.55
C SER A 433 -38.72 -7.17 -2.02
N GLN A 434 -38.09 -6.77 -3.14
CA GLN A 434 -36.83 -7.37 -3.59
C GLN A 434 -35.69 -7.06 -2.63
N ILE A 435 -35.57 -5.81 -2.17
CA ILE A 435 -34.57 -5.42 -1.16
C ILE A 435 -34.72 -6.26 0.12
N ALA A 436 -35.95 -6.44 0.60
CA ALA A 436 -36.23 -7.25 1.79
C ALA A 436 -35.96 -8.74 1.56
N ASN A 437 -36.39 -9.30 0.41
CA ASN A 437 -36.20 -10.71 0.09
C ASN A 437 -34.71 -11.08 -0.06
N LEU A 438 -33.91 -10.17 -0.61
CA LEU A 438 -32.46 -10.35 -0.79
C LEU A 438 -31.66 -9.89 0.44
N SER A 439 -32.31 -9.35 1.48
CA SER A 439 -31.68 -8.82 2.68
C SER A 439 -30.55 -7.81 2.42
N LEU A 440 -30.71 -6.98 1.36
CA LEU A 440 -29.69 -6.01 0.94
C LEU A 440 -29.52 -4.88 1.95
N TRP A 441 -28.34 -4.26 1.94
CA TRP A 441 -27.96 -3.15 2.84
C TRP A 441 -28.43 -1.77 2.35
N GLY A 442 -29.15 -1.71 1.23
CA GLY A 442 -29.75 -0.50 0.68
C GLY A 442 -30.35 -0.73 -0.71
N ASN A 443 -30.50 0.34 -1.50
CA ASN A 443 -31.17 0.28 -2.79
C ASN A 443 -30.17 0.21 -3.96
N TYR A 444 -29.72 -1.01 -4.24
CA TYR A 444 -28.89 -1.40 -5.39
C TYR A 444 -29.29 -2.79 -5.88
N SER A 445 -28.72 -3.19 -7.00
CA SER A 445 -28.77 -4.57 -7.50
C SER A 445 -27.39 -5.21 -7.42
N ILE A 446 -27.34 -6.54 -7.45
CA ILE A 446 -26.10 -7.30 -7.51
C ILE A 446 -25.74 -7.55 -8.98
N PRO A 447 -24.53 -7.18 -9.43
CA PRO A 447 -24.02 -7.61 -10.74
C PRO A 447 -24.01 -9.13 -10.85
N LYS A 448 -24.58 -9.66 -11.94
CA LYS A 448 -24.73 -11.11 -12.15
C LYS A 448 -23.40 -11.85 -12.29
N ASP A 449 -22.36 -11.12 -12.65
CA ASP A 449 -20.99 -11.58 -12.85
C ASP A 449 -20.08 -11.25 -11.65
N ASN A 450 -20.65 -10.89 -10.49
CA ASN A 450 -19.85 -10.84 -9.25
C ASN A 450 -19.24 -12.22 -8.97
N PRO A 451 -18.01 -12.27 -8.44
CA PRO A 451 -17.33 -13.54 -8.23
C PRO A 451 -18.06 -14.37 -7.15
N PHE A 452 -17.93 -15.69 -7.24
CA PHE A 452 -18.46 -16.64 -6.26
C PHE A 452 -20.00 -16.63 -6.10
N THR A 453 -20.76 -16.34 -7.17
CA THR A 453 -22.24 -16.41 -7.14
C THR A 453 -22.80 -17.76 -6.68
N ASP A 454 -22.02 -18.84 -6.82
CA ASP A 454 -22.41 -20.19 -6.43
C ASP A 454 -22.11 -20.51 -4.95
N ASP A 455 -21.34 -19.67 -4.26
CA ASP A 455 -21.04 -19.82 -2.84
C ASP A 455 -22.15 -19.17 -2.00
N SER A 456 -23.11 -19.99 -1.55
CA SER A 456 -24.24 -19.51 -0.75
C SER A 456 -23.87 -18.92 0.61
N ASP A 457 -22.64 -19.14 1.10
CA ASP A 457 -22.17 -18.56 2.35
C ASP A 457 -21.51 -17.17 2.15
N LEU A 458 -21.29 -16.75 0.90
CA LEU A 458 -20.69 -15.48 0.54
C LEU A 458 -21.75 -14.41 0.25
N GLN A 459 -21.59 -13.23 0.87
CA GLN A 459 -22.48 -12.10 0.57
C GLN A 459 -22.32 -11.67 -0.89
N PRO A 460 -23.42 -11.55 -1.63
CA PRO A 460 -23.39 -11.37 -3.09
C PRO A 460 -22.76 -10.03 -3.53
N GLU A 461 -22.63 -9.05 -2.64
CA GLU A 461 -21.94 -7.79 -2.88
C GLU A 461 -20.42 -7.94 -3.01
N ILE A 462 -19.83 -8.99 -2.42
CA ILE A 462 -18.39 -9.12 -2.25
C ILE A 462 -17.74 -9.36 -3.61
N TRP A 463 -16.87 -8.43 -4.01
CA TRP A 463 -15.98 -8.60 -5.15
C TRP A 463 -14.59 -9.06 -4.74
N ALA A 464 -14.09 -8.57 -3.59
CA ALA A 464 -12.87 -9.07 -2.98
C ALA A 464 -12.90 -8.99 -1.45
N LEU A 465 -12.07 -9.80 -0.79
CA LEU A 465 -12.04 -9.94 0.66
C LEU A 465 -10.62 -10.07 1.23
N GLY A 466 -10.50 -9.81 2.54
CA GLY A 466 -9.24 -9.92 3.28
C GLY A 466 -8.51 -8.60 3.53
N LEU A 467 -9.22 -7.47 3.36
CA LEU A 467 -8.69 -6.12 3.46
C LEU A 467 -8.79 -5.63 4.90
N ARG A 468 -7.81 -4.84 5.35
CA ARG A 468 -7.82 -4.26 6.70
C ARG A 468 -8.39 -2.85 6.73
N ASN A 469 -7.79 -1.92 6.01
CA ASN A 469 -8.20 -0.54 5.89
C ASN A 469 -7.82 0.02 4.49
N PRO A 470 -8.53 -0.40 3.43
CA PRO A 470 -8.26 0.04 2.07
C PRO A 470 -8.63 1.53 1.93
N TRP A 471 -7.61 2.39 1.82
CA TRP A 471 -7.80 3.85 1.86
C TRP A 471 -8.06 4.44 0.47
N ARG A 472 -7.13 4.24 -0.46
CA ARG A 472 -7.24 4.70 -1.84
C ARG A 472 -6.93 3.57 -2.81
N CYS A 473 -7.81 3.44 -3.77
CA CYS A 473 -7.77 2.49 -4.86
C CYS A 473 -8.01 3.21 -6.18
N SER A 474 -7.50 2.61 -7.26
CA SER A 474 -7.71 3.07 -8.62
C SER A 474 -7.67 1.90 -9.59
N PHE A 475 -8.43 2.02 -10.66
CA PHE A 475 -8.17 1.24 -11.88
C PHE A 475 -6.95 1.81 -12.60
N ASP A 476 -6.20 0.94 -13.25
CA ASP A 476 -5.18 1.32 -14.23
C ASP A 476 -5.88 1.84 -15.50
N SER A 477 -5.50 3.03 -15.96
CA SER A 477 -6.11 3.66 -17.14
C SER A 477 -5.82 2.92 -18.43
N ASP A 478 -4.64 2.31 -18.54
CA ASP A 478 -4.18 1.61 -19.74
C ASP A 478 -4.64 0.15 -19.71
N ARG A 479 -4.82 -0.40 -18.50
CA ARG A 479 -5.28 -1.77 -18.26
C ARG A 479 -6.51 -1.76 -17.34
N PRO A 480 -7.70 -1.38 -17.83
CA PRO A 480 -8.87 -1.13 -17.00
C PRO A 480 -9.41 -2.35 -16.24
N SER A 481 -8.85 -3.55 -16.46
CA SER A 481 -9.10 -4.74 -15.65
C SER A 481 -8.21 -4.85 -14.40
N TYR A 482 -7.17 -4.03 -14.28
CA TYR A 482 -6.24 -4.04 -13.16
C TYR A 482 -6.71 -3.05 -12.10
N PHE A 483 -6.90 -3.56 -10.88
CA PHE A 483 -7.36 -2.79 -9.74
C PHE A 483 -6.29 -2.76 -8.65
N TYR A 484 -5.89 -1.56 -8.24
CA TYR A 484 -4.85 -1.35 -7.24
C TYR A 484 -5.44 -0.68 -6.00
N CYS A 485 -5.05 -1.15 -4.82
CA CYS A 485 -5.44 -0.58 -3.54
C CYS A 485 -4.25 -0.48 -2.58
N ALA A 486 -4.13 0.66 -1.90
CA ALA A 486 -3.30 0.79 -0.72
C ALA A 486 -4.08 0.34 0.53
N ASP A 487 -3.52 -0.60 1.28
CA ASP A 487 -4.12 -1.16 2.50
C ASP A 487 -3.20 -1.01 3.72
N VAL A 488 -3.72 -0.43 4.81
CA VAL A 488 -2.96 -0.14 6.03
C VAL A 488 -2.94 -1.36 6.95
N GLY A 489 -1.77 -1.92 7.25
CA GLY A 489 -1.60 -3.04 8.19
C GLY A 489 -1.58 -2.66 9.68
N GLN A 490 -1.57 -3.67 10.56
CA GLN A 490 -1.79 -3.51 12.00
C GLN A 490 -0.57 -3.10 12.83
N VAL A 491 0.65 -3.38 12.38
CA VAL A 491 1.85 -3.17 13.19
C VAL A 491 2.98 -2.52 12.39
N VAL A 492 3.34 -3.04 11.19
CA VAL A 492 4.46 -2.49 10.39
C VAL A 492 4.39 -2.74 8.87
N SER A 493 3.28 -3.25 8.32
CA SER A 493 3.20 -3.59 6.88
C SER A 493 2.08 -2.80 6.20
N GLU A 494 2.42 -1.77 5.43
CA GLU A 494 1.52 -1.27 4.39
C GLU A 494 1.57 -2.26 3.23
N ILE A 495 0.42 -2.77 2.79
CA ILE A 495 0.35 -3.73 1.68
C ILE A 495 -0.23 -2.99 0.48
N LEU A 496 0.58 -2.84 -0.58
CA LEU A 496 0.03 -2.51 -1.90
C LEU A 496 -0.52 -3.80 -2.50
N ALA A 497 -1.84 -3.92 -2.57
CA ALA A 497 -2.50 -5.07 -3.18
C ALA A 497 -2.77 -4.79 -4.65
N SER A 498 -2.17 -5.60 -5.54
CA SER A 498 -2.57 -5.71 -6.94
C SER A 498 -3.65 -6.78 -7.03
N MET A 499 -4.87 -6.40 -7.39
CA MET A 499 -6.02 -7.29 -7.40
C MET A 499 -6.39 -7.63 -8.84
N ASN A 500 -5.87 -8.76 -9.33
CA ASN A 500 -6.40 -9.45 -10.51
C ASN A 500 -6.95 -10.80 -10.03
N HIS A 501 -8.24 -10.86 -9.65
CA HIS A 501 -8.87 -12.08 -9.11
C HIS A 501 -8.08 -12.74 -7.95
N PHE A 502 -7.74 -11.98 -6.89
CA PHE A 502 -7.05 -12.54 -5.71
C PHE A 502 -7.88 -12.40 -4.42
N ILE A 503 -7.92 -13.50 -3.67
CA ILE A 503 -8.29 -13.54 -2.25
C ILE A 503 -7.01 -13.25 -1.44
N LEU A 504 -6.98 -12.17 -0.67
CA LEU A 504 -5.92 -11.95 0.31
C LEU A 504 -6.21 -12.85 1.53
N SER A 505 -5.41 -13.89 1.73
CA SER A 505 -5.42 -14.64 2.98
C SER A 505 -4.60 -13.89 4.04
N SER A 506 -5.27 -13.05 4.81
CA SER A 506 -4.72 -12.44 6.03
C SER A 506 -4.97 -13.37 7.23
N ARG A 507 -4.37 -14.57 7.23
CA ARG A 507 -4.20 -15.31 8.49
C ARG A 507 -3.04 -14.71 9.26
N CYS A 508 -3.36 -13.91 10.25
CA CYS A 508 -2.42 -13.57 11.33
C CYS A 508 -2.38 -14.75 12.32
N ASP A 509 -1.83 -15.89 11.88
CA ASP A 509 -1.44 -16.97 12.79
C ASP A 509 0.08 -16.89 13.01
N ILE A 510 0.47 -16.42 14.19
CA ILE A 510 1.83 -16.55 14.69
C ILE A 510 2.07 -18.04 14.90
N THR A 511 2.78 -18.68 13.97
CA THR A 511 3.53 -19.90 14.27
C THR A 511 4.84 -19.86 13.48
N TYR A 512 5.95 -19.95 14.21
CA TYR A 512 7.30 -20.07 13.68
C TYR A 512 7.37 -21.16 12.61
N LEU A 513 7.81 -20.83 11.41
CA LEU A 513 8.49 -21.79 10.53
C LEU A 513 9.53 -21.07 9.68
N SER A 514 10.74 -21.05 10.21
CA SER A 514 11.98 -20.87 9.45
C SER A 514 12.32 -22.18 8.74
N ILE A 515 12.69 -22.07 7.45
CA ILE A 515 13.53 -23.02 6.68
C ILE A 515 12.82 -24.29 6.19
N PHE A 516 12.69 -24.44 4.86
CA PHE A 516 13.38 -25.52 4.13
C PHE A 516 13.50 -25.19 2.64
N SER A 517 14.70 -24.80 2.24
CA SER A 517 15.24 -25.08 0.91
C SER A 517 16.00 -26.42 1.02
N SER A 518 15.67 -27.37 0.14
CA SER A 518 16.53 -28.45 -0.35
C SER A 518 17.36 -29.28 0.64
N LEU A 519 16.91 -30.50 0.95
CA LEU A 519 17.80 -31.65 1.13
C LEU A 519 17.14 -32.94 0.61
N GLN A 520 17.70 -33.46 -0.48
CA GLN A 520 17.57 -34.86 -0.90
C GLN A 520 18.29 -35.75 0.12
N LEU A 521 17.62 -36.78 0.66
CA LEU A 521 18.19 -38.12 0.81
C LEU A 521 17.14 -39.14 1.26
N SER A 522 17.24 -40.30 0.63
CA SER A 522 16.43 -41.51 0.68
C SER A 522 16.14 -42.06 2.09
N SER A 523 14.94 -42.63 2.28
CA SER A 523 14.71 -44.05 2.64
C SER A 523 13.36 -44.25 3.33
N ALA A 524 12.73 -45.37 2.98
CA ALA A 524 11.39 -45.82 3.32
C ALA A 524 11.14 -46.07 4.81
N LEU A 525 9.90 -45.87 5.28
CA LEU A 525 9.05 -46.92 5.85
C LEU A 525 7.62 -46.38 6.18
N LEU A 526 6.62 -47.00 5.53
CA LEU A 526 5.27 -47.42 5.95
C LEU A 526 4.75 -46.97 7.35
N ILE A 527 3.52 -46.46 7.49
CA ILE A 527 2.26 -47.24 7.65
C ILE A 527 0.97 -46.38 7.43
N SER A 528 0.08 -46.87 6.54
CA SER A 528 -1.42 -46.90 6.51
C SER A 528 -2.24 -45.63 6.80
N ALA A 529 -2.89 -44.98 5.82
CA ALA A 529 -4.23 -45.25 5.23
C ALA A 529 -5.39 -45.16 6.26
N THR A 530 -6.42 -44.31 6.09
CA THR A 530 -7.46 -44.43 5.04
C THR A 530 -8.14 -43.10 4.58
N ASP A 531 -8.18 -42.94 3.25
CA ASP A 531 -9.24 -42.46 2.32
C ASP A 531 -10.11 -41.21 2.57
N LEU A 532 -9.91 -40.20 1.72
CA LEU A 532 -10.96 -39.60 0.87
C LEU A 532 -10.33 -38.89 -0.34
N ASP A 533 -10.80 -39.28 -1.53
CA ASP A 533 -10.28 -38.94 -2.86
C ASP A 533 -10.15 -37.43 -3.14
N LEU A 534 -9.02 -37.06 -3.74
CA LEU A 534 -8.71 -35.72 -4.24
C LEU A 534 -8.24 -35.85 -5.70
N ASP A 535 -9.18 -36.01 -6.62
CA ASP A 535 -8.97 -35.75 -8.04
C ASP A 535 -9.11 -34.24 -8.26
N MET A 536 -8.00 -33.50 -8.16
CA MET A 536 -7.91 -32.15 -8.71
C MET A 536 -6.89 -32.16 -9.85
N VAL A 537 -7.44 -32.27 -11.06
CA VAL A 537 -6.72 -32.21 -12.33
C VAL A 537 -6.07 -30.84 -12.47
N MET A 538 -4.74 -30.83 -12.46
CA MET A 538 -3.93 -29.80 -13.09
C MET A 538 -4.18 -29.84 -14.60
N HIS A 539 -4.80 -28.80 -15.16
CA HIS A 539 -4.55 -28.43 -16.54
C HIS A 539 -4.26 -26.94 -16.62
N SER A 540 -3.10 -26.68 -17.21
CA SER A 540 -2.53 -25.40 -17.54
C SER A 540 -3.30 -24.71 -18.66
N ILE A 541 -3.43 -23.38 -18.51
CA ILE A 541 -3.77 -22.36 -19.51
C ILE A 541 -5.25 -22.35 -19.95
N PHE A 542 -6.09 -21.71 -19.14
CA PHE A 542 -6.97 -20.57 -19.48
C PHE A 542 -7.60 -20.04 -18.19
#